data_AF-A0A3D6DH69-F1
#
_entry.id   AF-A0A3D6DH69-F1
#
_cell.length_a   1.000
_cell.length_b   1.000
_cell.length_c   1.000
_cell.angle_alpha   90.00
_cell.angle_beta   90.00
_cell.angle_gamma   90.00
#
_symmetry.space_group_name_H-M   'P 1'
#
loop_
_entity.id
_entity.type
_entity.pdbx_description
1 polymer ?
#
loop_
_entity_poly.entity_id
_entity_poly.type
_entity_poly.pdbx_seq_one_letter_code
_entity_poly.pdbx_strand_id
1 'polypeptide(L)'
;MSKTINLVAVLFCCMTTVFSQQQVAVNSAPAPEGYDLEVEVVNEDIGLLVGALGVTDLTGYSSTRLYVTMNNATDFMSSVSGDSTNPTLVETTTNYYHAALGAATPNGINSLLFAVYPDLPYDSWVTIGLEGVPNASIG
;
A
#
# COMPACT_ATOMS: atom_id res chain seq x y z
N MET A 1 -57.09 38.48 24.64
CA MET A 1 -56.36 37.19 24.67
C MET A 1 -55.12 37.35 23.81
N SER A 2 -53.99 37.69 24.44
CA SER A 2 -52.69 37.88 23.80
C SER A 2 -51.87 36.61 24.02
N LYS A 3 -51.23 36.08 22.96
CA LYS A 3 -50.20 35.05 23.07
C LYS A 3 -49.04 35.42 22.14
N THR A 4 -48.07 36.14 22.70
CA THR A 4 -46.73 36.33 22.13
C THR A 4 -45.93 35.05 22.35
N ILE A 5 -45.40 34.48 21.26
CA ILE A 5 -44.52 33.30 21.27
C ILE A 5 -43.07 33.80 21.41
N ASN A 6 -42.41 33.44 22.50
CA ASN A 6 -40.98 33.68 22.70
C ASN A 6 -40.17 32.57 22.02
N LEU A 7 -39.26 32.94 21.11
CA LEU A 7 -38.30 32.03 20.50
C LEU A 7 -37.01 32.03 21.33
N VAL A 8 -36.78 30.99 22.13
CA VAL A 8 -35.50 30.79 22.82
C VAL A 8 -34.63 29.92 21.93
N ALA A 9 -33.63 30.52 21.29
CA ALA A 9 -32.59 29.79 20.57
C ALA A 9 -31.60 29.21 21.60
N VAL A 10 -31.65 27.89 21.81
CA VAL A 10 -30.64 27.16 22.58
C VAL A 10 -29.47 26.87 21.64
N LEU A 11 -28.38 27.62 21.77
CA LEU A 11 -27.10 27.32 21.14
C LEU A 11 -26.49 26.12 21.88
N PHE A 12 -26.77 24.92 21.38
CA PHE A 12 -26.09 23.70 21.82
C PHE A 12 -24.67 23.74 21.25
N CYS A 13 -23.71 24.15 22.08
CA CYS A 13 -22.29 24.11 21.77
C CYS A 13 -21.88 22.64 21.73
N CYS A 14 -22.12 21.98 20.60
CA CYS A 14 -21.66 20.63 20.34
C CYS A 14 -20.13 20.73 20.21
N MET A 15 -19.43 20.47 21.32
CA MET A 15 -18.01 20.17 21.29
C MET A 15 -17.83 18.96 20.38
N THR A 16 -17.56 19.22 19.11
CA THR A 16 -16.98 18.23 18.22
C THR A 16 -15.60 17.97 18.77
N THR A 17 -15.43 16.86 19.48
CA THR A 17 -14.11 16.30 19.72
C THR A 17 -13.56 15.95 18.34
N VAL A 18 -12.78 16.87 17.80
CA VAL A 18 -11.94 16.58 16.64
C VAL A 18 -10.97 15.52 17.13
N PHE A 19 -11.17 14.27 16.70
CA PHE A 19 -10.11 13.28 16.77
C PHE A 19 -9.01 13.81 15.84
N SER A 20 -8.04 14.51 16.40
CA SER A 20 -6.76 14.70 15.74
C SER A 20 -6.19 13.29 15.61
N GLN A 21 -6.23 12.69 14.42
CA GLN A 21 -5.24 11.67 14.10
C GLN A 21 -3.91 12.39 14.23
N GLN A 22 -3.22 12.16 15.35
CA GLN A 22 -1.86 12.62 15.52
C GLN A 22 -1.03 11.81 14.54
N GLN A 23 -0.92 12.32 13.30
CA GLN A 23 0.10 11.90 12.38
C GLN A 23 1.41 12.28 13.06
N VAL A 24 2.04 11.29 13.69
CA VAL A 24 3.39 11.48 14.16
C VAL A 24 4.24 11.53 12.90
N ALA A 25 4.52 12.75 12.45
CA ALA A 25 5.60 13.01 11.52
C ALA A 25 6.90 12.61 12.22
N VAL A 26 7.20 11.31 12.20
CA VAL A 26 8.44 10.75 12.71
C VAL A 26 9.52 11.03 11.68
N ASN A 27 10.05 12.25 11.71
CA ASN A 27 11.38 12.48 11.19
C ASN A 27 12.35 11.73 12.14
N SER A 28 12.50 10.42 11.90
CA SER A 28 13.44 9.50 12.57
C SER A 28 13.14 9.07 14.02
N ALA A 29 11.88 9.04 14.48
CA ALA A 29 11.60 8.30 15.72
C ALA A 29 11.77 6.79 15.44
N PRO A 30 12.51 6.03 16.27
CA PRO A 30 12.59 4.59 16.14
C PRO A 30 11.18 3.99 16.12
N ALA A 31 11.00 2.92 15.34
CA ALA A 31 9.77 2.15 15.40
C ALA A 31 9.50 1.72 16.86
N PRO A 32 8.22 1.67 17.29
CA PRO A 32 7.89 1.10 18.60
C PRO A 32 8.49 -0.30 18.74
N GLU A 33 8.88 -0.67 19.96
CA GLU A 33 9.48 -1.98 20.24
C GLU A 33 8.60 -3.13 19.69
N GLY A 34 9.20 -4.02 18.91
CA GLY A 34 8.53 -5.16 18.27
C GLY A 34 7.88 -4.87 16.90
N TYR A 35 7.92 -3.63 16.42
CA TYR A 35 7.56 -3.29 15.04
C TYR A 35 8.82 -3.02 14.22
N ASP A 36 8.90 -3.59 13.03
CA ASP A 36 10.06 -3.43 12.16
C ASP A 36 9.69 -3.52 10.68
N LEU A 37 10.64 -3.21 9.82
CA LEU A 37 10.57 -3.46 8.38
C LEU A 37 11.46 -4.64 8.02
N GLU A 38 10.88 -5.67 7.41
CA GLU A 38 11.62 -6.84 6.93
C GLU A 38 11.68 -6.82 5.40
N VAL A 39 12.84 -7.16 4.86
CA VAL A 39 13.09 -7.20 3.42
C VAL A 39 13.49 -8.61 3.01
N GLU A 40 12.77 -9.16 2.04
CA GLU A 40 13.03 -10.48 1.46
C GLU A 40 13.31 -10.33 -0.04
N VAL A 41 14.41 -10.90 -0.51
CA VAL A 41 14.67 -11.03 -1.95
C VAL A 41 14.04 -12.33 -2.43
N VAL A 42 13.10 -12.23 -3.37
CA VAL A 42 12.31 -13.36 -3.88
C VAL A 42 12.86 -13.86 -5.22
N ASN A 43 13.42 -12.96 -6.02
CA ASN A 43 14.07 -13.28 -7.29
C ASN A 43 15.33 -12.44 -7.44
N GLU A 44 16.37 -13.03 -8.02
CA GLU A 44 17.63 -12.36 -8.34
C GLU A 44 17.94 -12.56 -9.81
N ASP A 45 18.50 -11.54 -10.45
CA ASP A 45 19.00 -11.57 -11.83
C ASP A 45 18.02 -12.27 -12.81
N ILE A 46 16.81 -11.72 -12.91
CA ILE A 46 15.66 -12.36 -13.59
C ILE A 46 15.99 -12.74 -15.05
N GLY A 47 16.75 -11.88 -15.75
CA GLY A 47 17.23 -12.15 -17.10
C GLY A 47 16.22 -11.83 -18.21
N LEU A 48 16.41 -12.46 -19.37
CA LEU A 48 15.58 -12.23 -20.56
C LEU A 48 14.28 -13.04 -20.51
N LEU A 49 13.17 -12.34 -20.70
CA LEU A 49 11.83 -12.91 -20.75
C LEU A 49 11.23 -12.73 -22.16
N VAL A 50 10.67 -13.79 -22.72
CA VAL A 50 10.07 -13.77 -24.06
C VAL A 50 8.57 -14.00 -23.94
N GLY A 51 7.80 -12.94 -24.16
CA GLY A 51 6.34 -12.94 -24.05
C GLY A 51 5.64 -12.58 -25.35
N ALA A 52 4.31 -12.55 -25.30
CA ALA A 52 3.49 -12.18 -26.46
C ALA A 52 3.71 -10.74 -26.96
N LEU A 53 4.21 -9.83 -26.10
CA LEU A 53 4.51 -8.45 -26.46
C LEU A 53 5.94 -8.24 -26.96
N GLY A 54 6.77 -9.30 -26.97
CA GLY A 54 8.17 -9.25 -27.36
C GLY A 54 9.11 -9.71 -26.26
N VAL A 55 10.35 -9.23 -26.33
CA VAL A 55 11.40 -9.54 -25.36
C VAL A 55 11.48 -8.44 -24.32
N THR A 56 11.43 -8.80 -23.05
CA THR A 56 11.69 -7.93 -21.91
C THR A 56 13.01 -8.34 -21.28
N ASP A 57 13.96 -7.42 -21.14
CA ASP A 57 15.25 -7.67 -20.50
C ASP A 57 15.23 -7.18 -19.04
N LEU A 58 15.17 -8.13 -18.12
CA LEU A 58 15.26 -7.93 -16.68
C LEU A 58 16.59 -8.48 -16.12
N THR A 59 17.63 -8.58 -16.95
CA THR A 59 18.98 -8.94 -16.48
C THR A 59 19.46 -7.90 -15.45
N GLY A 60 19.93 -8.36 -14.30
CA GLY A 60 20.32 -7.54 -13.16
C GLY A 60 19.17 -6.99 -12.32
N TYR A 61 17.91 -7.25 -12.67
CA TYR A 61 16.76 -6.92 -11.81
C TYR A 61 16.56 -8.01 -10.76
N SER A 62 16.14 -7.59 -9.57
CA SER A 62 15.71 -8.47 -8.48
C SER A 62 14.31 -8.05 -8.02
N SER A 63 13.50 -9.03 -7.64
CA SER A 63 12.20 -8.78 -7.01
C SER A 63 12.36 -8.89 -5.50
N THR A 64 11.99 -7.82 -4.81
CA THR A 64 12.11 -7.68 -3.36
C THR A 64 10.74 -7.41 -2.76
N ARG A 65 10.45 -8.08 -1.64
CA ARG A 65 9.26 -7.82 -0.82
C ARG A 65 9.68 -7.10 0.45
N LEU A 66 9.02 -5.98 0.72
CA LEU A 66 9.13 -5.22 1.96
C LEU A 66 7.87 -5.47 2.79
N TYR A 67 8.04 -6.02 3.98
CA TYR A 67 6.97 -6.28 4.91
C TYR A 67 7.06 -5.36 6.12
N VAL A 68 5.90 -5.05 6.71
CA VAL A 68 5.83 -4.45 8.04
C VAL A 68 5.59 -5.57 9.04
N THR A 69 6.54 -5.78 9.94
CA THR A 69 6.43 -6.74 11.03
C THR A 69 5.61 -6.15 12.15
N MET A 70 4.59 -6.88 12.58
CA MET A 70 3.73 -6.52 13.72
C MET A 70 4.02 -7.43 14.91
N ASN A 71 3.83 -6.89 16.11
CA ASN A 71 4.19 -7.60 17.33
C ASN A 71 3.13 -8.66 17.71
N ASN A 72 1.85 -8.40 17.45
CA ASN A 72 0.75 -9.29 17.79
C ASN A 72 -0.11 -9.62 16.57
N ALA A 73 -0.68 -10.83 16.55
CA ALA A 73 -1.60 -11.26 15.48
C ALA A 73 -2.91 -10.47 15.41
N THR A 74 -3.24 -9.70 16.47
CA THR A 74 -4.42 -8.82 16.52
C THR A 74 -4.10 -7.38 16.10
N ASP A 75 -2.84 -7.07 15.82
CA ASP A 75 -2.45 -5.75 15.35
C ASP A 75 -2.96 -5.56 13.90
N PHE A 76 -3.37 -4.34 13.57
CA PHE A 76 -3.98 -4.04 12.28
C PHE A 76 -3.34 -2.80 11.65
N MET A 77 -2.81 -2.96 10.43
CA MET A 77 -2.36 -1.84 9.60
C MET A 77 -3.56 -1.22 8.88
N SER A 78 -3.90 0.01 9.23
CA SER A 78 -4.96 0.75 8.54
C SER A 78 -4.46 1.51 7.31
N SER A 79 -3.24 2.05 7.36
CA SER A 79 -2.67 2.84 6.26
C SER A 79 -1.16 3.02 6.40
N VAL A 80 -0.48 3.15 5.27
CA VAL A 80 0.84 3.77 5.15
C VAL A 80 0.64 5.12 4.47
N SER A 81 1.00 6.22 5.13
CA SER A 81 0.64 7.56 4.69
C SER A 81 1.72 8.59 4.99
N GLY A 82 1.86 9.55 4.08
CA GLY A 82 2.64 10.77 4.27
C GLY A 82 1.85 11.99 3.78
N ASP A 83 2.35 13.18 4.08
CA ASP A 83 1.74 14.45 3.67
C ASP A 83 2.74 15.34 2.91
N SER A 84 2.34 16.56 2.55
CA SER A 84 3.19 17.50 1.80
C SER A 84 4.43 17.98 2.57
N THR A 85 4.40 17.91 3.90
CA THR A 85 5.48 18.31 4.81
C THR A 85 6.40 17.11 5.12
N ASN A 86 5.82 15.92 5.29
CA ASN A 86 6.53 14.68 5.60
C ASN A 86 6.05 13.57 4.65
N PRO A 87 6.58 13.51 3.42
CA PRO A 87 6.17 12.51 2.45
C PRO A 87 6.68 11.12 2.84
N THR A 88 5.88 10.10 2.55
CA THR A 88 6.37 8.71 2.56
C THR A 88 6.98 8.42 1.22
N LEU A 89 8.24 7.96 1.23
CA LEU A 89 9.01 7.70 0.03
C LEU A 89 9.42 6.23 -0.01
N VAL A 90 9.22 5.60 -1.16
CA VAL A 90 9.76 4.28 -1.51
C VAL A 90 10.62 4.50 -2.73
N GLU A 91 11.93 4.51 -2.51
CA GLU A 91 12.91 4.94 -3.51
C GLU A 91 13.94 3.85 -3.76
N THR A 92 14.49 3.87 -4.98
CA THR A 92 15.63 3.05 -5.38
C THR A 92 16.70 3.96 -5.98
N THR A 93 17.95 3.53 -5.95
CA THR A 93 19.05 4.19 -6.67
C THR A 93 19.09 3.82 -8.15
N THR A 94 18.24 2.86 -8.57
CA THR A 94 18.09 2.39 -9.95
C THR A 94 16.68 2.73 -10.46
N ASN A 95 15.93 1.74 -10.97
CA ASN A 95 14.60 1.90 -11.53
C ASN A 95 13.66 0.81 -10.99
N TYR A 96 12.37 1.12 -10.93
CA TYR A 96 11.31 0.12 -10.76
C TYR A 96 10.86 -0.39 -12.12
N TYR A 97 10.54 -1.69 -12.18
CA TYR A 97 9.92 -2.27 -13.36
C TYR A 97 8.40 -2.17 -13.28
N HIS A 98 7.76 -1.75 -14.37
CA HIS A 98 6.32 -1.76 -14.52
C HIS A 98 5.93 -2.54 -15.78
N ALA A 99 5.18 -3.63 -15.61
CA ALA A 99 4.72 -4.45 -16.72
C ALA A 99 3.63 -3.72 -17.51
N ALA A 100 3.54 -3.95 -18.82
CA ALA A 100 2.56 -3.28 -19.68
C ALA A 100 1.09 -3.59 -19.29
N LEU A 101 0.86 -4.76 -18.69
CA LEU A 101 -0.44 -5.19 -18.15
C LEU A 101 -0.45 -5.22 -16.62
N GLY A 102 0.48 -4.50 -15.99
CA GLY A 102 0.63 -4.38 -14.55
C GLY A 102 -0.42 -3.48 -13.90
N ALA A 103 -0.30 -3.30 -12.59
CA ALA A 103 -1.19 -2.45 -11.82
C ALA A 103 -0.52 -1.95 -10.53
N ALA A 104 -1.01 -0.83 -9.99
CA ALA A 104 -0.49 -0.28 -8.73
C ALA A 104 -0.68 -1.21 -7.52
N THR A 105 -1.65 -2.12 -7.57
CA THR A 105 -1.94 -3.12 -6.54
C THR A 105 -2.13 -4.50 -7.19
N PRO A 106 -1.84 -5.59 -6.46
CA PRO A 106 -1.84 -6.93 -7.05
C PRO A 106 -3.24 -7.43 -7.43
N ASN A 107 -4.31 -6.79 -6.93
CA ASN A 107 -5.69 -7.07 -7.34
C ASN A 107 -5.97 -6.68 -8.81
N GLY A 108 -5.16 -5.80 -9.40
CA GLY A 108 -5.27 -5.46 -10.83
C GLY A 108 -4.56 -6.45 -11.76
N ILE A 109 -3.79 -7.39 -11.21
CA ILE A 109 -2.91 -8.27 -11.99
C ILE A 109 -3.54 -9.65 -12.12
N ASN A 110 -3.95 -10.03 -13.34
CA ASN A 110 -4.56 -11.33 -13.59
C ASN A 110 -3.50 -12.42 -13.77
N SER A 111 -3.37 -13.33 -12.81
CA SER A 111 -2.39 -14.43 -12.84
C SER A 111 -2.59 -15.43 -13.98
N LEU A 112 -3.78 -15.50 -14.61
CA LEU A 112 -4.01 -16.32 -15.80
C LEU A 112 -3.20 -15.85 -17.01
N LEU A 113 -2.70 -14.61 -16.98
CA LEU A 113 -1.91 -14.01 -18.06
C LEU A 113 -0.41 -14.38 -17.96
N PHE A 114 0.08 -14.88 -16.83
CA PHE A 114 1.53 -15.07 -16.60
C PHE A 114 2.21 -16.02 -17.60
N ALA A 115 1.48 -17.02 -18.11
CA ALA A 115 2.03 -17.95 -19.10
C ALA A 115 2.28 -17.27 -20.47
N VAL A 116 1.55 -16.20 -20.79
CA VAL A 116 1.62 -15.49 -22.06
C VAL A 116 2.45 -14.20 -21.94
N TYR A 117 2.46 -13.60 -20.75
CA TYR A 117 3.17 -12.39 -20.37
C TYR A 117 4.08 -12.71 -19.17
N PRO A 118 5.24 -13.35 -19.40
CA PRO A 118 6.12 -13.85 -18.34
C PRO A 118 6.84 -12.75 -17.54
N ASP A 119 6.79 -11.51 -18.01
CA ASP A 119 7.25 -10.31 -17.34
C ASP A 119 6.28 -9.80 -16.27
N LEU A 120 4.99 -10.11 -16.41
CA LEU A 120 3.92 -9.63 -15.53
C LEU A 120 4.06 -10.04 -14.04
N PRO A 121 4.57 -11.24 -13.67
CA PRO A 121 4.84 -11.59 -12.28
C PRO A 121 5.85 -10.66 -11.57
N TYR A 122 6.67 -9.94 -12.33
CA TYR A 122 7.74 -9.09 -11.82
C TYR A 122 7.35 -7.60 -11.76
N ASP A 123 6.07 -7.26 -11.99
CA ASP A 123 5.56 -5.90 -11.86
C ASP A 123 5.73 -5.36 -10.43
N SER A 124 6.11 -4.09 -10.30
CA SER A 124 6.26 -3.43 -9.00
C SER A 124 4.91 -2.88 -8.53
N TRP A 125 4.42 -3.36 -7.38
CA TRP A 125 3.15 -2.94 -6.79
C TRP A 125 3.25 -2.80 -5.27
N VAL A 126 2.25 -2.15 -4.67
CA VAL A 126 2.11 -2.01 -3.21
C VAL A 126 0.76 -2.54 -2.73
N THR A 127 0.72 -3.01 -1.48
CA THR A 127 -0.47 -3.62 -0.90
C THR A 127 -0.53 -3.45 0.61
N ILE A 128 -1.71 -3.65 1.18
CA ILE A 128 -1.90 -4.02 2.59
C ILE A 128 -2.73 -5.29 2.60
N GLY A 129 -2.10 -6.42 2.93
CA GLY A 129 -2.79 -7.69 3.14
C GLY A 129 -3.29 -8.44 1.89
N LEU A 130 -2.90 -8.02 0.67
CA LEU A 130 -3.26 -8.73 -0.57
C LEU A 130 -2.01 -9.12 -1.35
N GLU A 131 -1.92 -10.36 -1.82
CA GLU A 131 -0.84 -10.82 -2.73
C GLU A 131 -1.32 -11.08 -4.16
N GLY A 132 -2.59 -10.84 -4.45
CA GLY A 132 -3.19 -11.12 -5.76
C GLY A 132 -4.68 -10.81 -5.81
N VAL A 133 -5.30 -11.16 -6.94
CA VAL A 133 -6.75 -11.15 -7.11
C VAL A 133 -7.40 -12.10 -6.10
N PRO A 134 -8.53 -11.72 -5.48
CA PRO A 134 -9.28 -12.60 -4.59
C PRO A 134 -9.57 -13.95 -5.25
N ASN A 135 -9.23 -15.03 -4.55
CA ASN A 135 -9.59 -16.36 -5.01
C ASN A 135 -11.09 -16.58 -4.75
N ALA A 136 -11.90 -16.43 -5.80
CA ALA A 136 -13.35 -16.63 -5.74
C ALA A 136 -13.78 -18.05 -5.35
N SER A 137 -12.86 -19.02 -5.32
CA SER A 137 -13.13 -20.40 -4.93
C SER A 137 -13.12 -20.66 -3.41
N ILE A 138 -12.60 -19.73 -2.60
CA ILE A 138 -12.40 -19.96 -1.15
C ILE A 138 -13.27 -19.08 -0.23
N GLY A 139 -14.23 -18.35 -0.81
CA GLY A 139 -15.39 -17.73 -0.16
C GLY A 139 -15.21 -17.26 1.28
#